data_AF-A0A151JZF7-F1
#
_entry.id   AF-A0A151JZF7-F1
#
_cell.length_a   1.000
_cell.length_b   1.000
_cell.length_c   1.000
_cell.angle_alpha   90.00
_cell.angle_beta   90.00
_cell.angle_gamma   90.00
#
_symmetry.space_group_name_H-M   'P 1'
#
loop_
_entity.id
_entity.type
_entity.pdbx_description
1 polymer ?
#
loop_
_entity_poly.entity_id
_entity_poly.type
_entity_poly.pdbx_seq_one_letter_code
_entity_poly.pdbx_strand_id
1 'polypeptide(L)' 'MRSPLSPSDDKLNFLDVTLINNNNEIEFDWYHKLTFLKRYLNFVSYHPISQKRNTIASLVDKIHFL' A
#
# COMPACT_ATOMS: atom_id res chain seq x y z
N MET A 1 -12.46 -16.88 -2.21
CA MET A 1 -11.23 -16.69 -1.41
C MET A 1 -10.04 -16.92 -2.34
N ARG A 2 -9.23 -15.89 -2.66
CA ARG A 2 -8.06 -16.04 -3.54
C ARG A 2 -6.82 -16.17 -2.66
N SER A 3 -6.09 -17.27 -2.86
CA SER A 3 -4.86 -17.68 -2.20
C SER A 3 -3.70 -16.69 -2.39
N PRO A 4 -2.66 -16.72 -1.53
CA PRO A 4 -1.48 -15.88 -1.70
C PRO A 4 -0.83 -16.22 -3.05
N LEU A 5 -0.72 -15.20 -3.90
CA LEU A 5 -0.30 -15.34 -5.28
C LEU A 5 1.13 -15.90 -5.33
N SER A 6 1.27 -17.08 -5.93
CA SER A 6 2.51 -17.54 -6.56
C SER A 6 3.04 -16.45 -7.50
N PRO A 7 4.38 -16.33 -7.68
CA PRO A 7 4.92 -15.43 -8.68
C PRO A 7 4.29 -15.83 -10.02
N SER A 8 3.43 -14.97 -10.56
CA SER A 8 3.14 -14.98 -11.98
C SER A 8 4.34 -14.27 -12.58
N ASP A 9 4.98 -14.85 -13.58
CA ASP A 9 6.21 -14.30 -14.20
C ASP A 9 6.03 -12.85 -14.70
N ASP A 10 4.78 -12.38 -14.80
CA ASP A 10 4.38 -11.05 -15.24
C ASP A 10 4.19 -10.03 -14.11
N LYS A 11 4.41 -10.39 -12.84
CA LYS A 11 4.23 -9.47 -11.70
C LYS A 11 5.47 -9.35 -10.83
N LEU A 12 5.94 -8.11 -10.63
CA LEU A 12 7.09 -7.79 -9.78
C LEU A 12 6.68 -6.81 -8.68
N ASN A 13 6.81 -7.25 -7.42
CA ASN A 13 6.56 -6.38 -6.27
C ASN A 13 7.86 -5.64 -5.89
N PHE A 14 7.81 -4.31 -5.81
CA PHE A 14 8.91 -3.47 -5.37
C PHE A 14 8.41 -2.35 -4.45
N LEU A 15 8.93 -2.31 -3.22
CA LEU A 15 8.49 -1.38 -2.17
C LEU A 15 6.96 -1.43 -1.96
N ASP A 16 6.26 -0.34 -2.30
CA ASP A 16 4.82 -0.17 -2.18
C ASP A 16 4.11 -0.39 -3.52
N VAL A 17 4.79 -0.83 -4.58
CA VAL A 17 4.23 -0.95 -5.94
C VAL A 17 4.34 -2.37 -6.47
N THR A 18 3.32 -2.81 -7.20
CA THR A 18 3.32 -4.02 -8.01
C THR A 18 3.38 -3.61 -9.47
N LEU A 19 4.45 -3.97 -10.16
CA LEU A 19 4.58 -3.86 -11.61
C LEU A 19 3.87 -5.06 -12.23
N ILE A 20 3.02 -4.80 -13.21
CA ILE A 20 2.30 -5.83 -13.96
C ILE A 20 2.66 -5.65 -15.43
N ASN A 21 3.27 -6.67 -16.04
CA ASN A 21 3.52 -6.70 -17.46
C ASN A 21 2.27 -7.24 -18.18
N ASN A 22 1.61 -6.39 -18.96
CA ASN A 22 0.46 -6.73 -19.76
C ASN A 22 0.81 -6.55 -21.24
N ASN A 23 1.37 -7.58 -21.88
CA ASN A 23 1.64 -7.62 -23.32
C ASN A 23 2.28 -6.33 -23.89
N ASN A 24 3.46 -5.96 -23.36
CA ASN A 24 4.24 -4.75 -23.68
C ASN A 24 3.79 -3.44 -23.00
N GLU A 25 2.74 -3.45 -22.20
CA GLU A 25 2.38 -2.33 -21.33
C GLU A 25 2.75 -2.65 -19.87
N ILE A 26 3.37 -1.67 -19.20
CA ILE A 26 3.70 -1.76 -17.78
C ILE A 26 2.59 -1.05 -17.01
N GLU A 27 1.79 -1.82 -16.30
CA GLU A 27 0.78 -1.32 -15.38
C GLU A 27 1.34 -1.27 -13.95
N PHE A 28 0.90 -0.28 -13.18
CA PHE A 28 1.30 -0.08 -11.79
C PHE A 28 0.08 -0.29 -10.89
N ASP A 29 0.19 -1.21 -9.94
CA ASP A 29 -0.80 -1.43 -8.89
C ASP A 29 -0.16 -1.23 -7.51
N TRP A 30 -0.99 -0.99 -6.49
CA TRP A 30 -0.52 -0.67 -5.15
C TRP A 30 -0.21 -1.97 -4.38
N TYR A 31 1.07 -2.25 -4.16
CA TYR A 31 1.48 -3.43 -3.40
C TYR A 31 1.13 -3.27 -1.92
N HIS A 32 0.21 -4.11 -1.47
CA HIS A 32 -0.09 -4.25 -0.06
C HIS A 32 0.62 -5.49 0.47
N LYS A 33 1.70 -5.28 1.24
CA LYS A 33 2.33 -6.37 2.00
C LYS A 33 1.25 -7.09 2.81
N LEU A 34 1.22 -8.42 2.85
CA LEU A 34 0.19 -9.16 3.62
C LEU A 34 0.20 -8.82 5.12
N THR A 35 1.32 -8.32 5.65
CA THR A 35 1.43 -7.80 7.02
C THR A 35 0.97 -6.35 7.16
N PHE A 36 0.43 -5.74 6.10
CA PHE A 36 -0.26 -4.45 6.16
C PHE A 36 -1.56 -4.64 6.92
N LEU A 37 -1.41 -4.66 8.23
CA LEU A 37 -2.44 -4.37 9.18
C LEU A 37 -2.94 -2.98 8.79
N LYS A 38 -4.13 -2.92 8.16
CA LYS A 38 -4.92 -1.71 7.88
C LYS A 38 -5.28 -0.99 9.20
N ARG A 39 -4.28 -0.71 10.03
CA ARG A 39 -4.34 0.03 11.28
C ARG A 39 -4.41 1.50 10.90
N TYR A 40 -5.55 1.88 10.37
CA TYR A 40 -5.94 3.26 10.35
C TYR A 40 -6.12 3.68 11.80
N LEU A 41 -5.43 4.75 12.20
CA LEU A 41 -5.57 5.29 13.54
C LEU A 41 -7.01 5.81 13.66
N ASN A 42 -7.83 5.17 14.48
CA ASN A 42 -9.21 5.62 14.71
C ASN A 42 -9.18 7.05 15.24
N PHE A 43 -9.81 7.98 14.53
CA PHE A 43 -9.81 9.40 14.90
C PHE A 43 -10.44 9.65 16.28
N VAL A 44 -11.39 8.81 16.71
CA VAL A 44 -12.11 8.93 18.00
C VAL A 44 -11.35 8.29 19.16
N SER A 45 -10.29 7.52 18.90
CA SER A 45 -9.47 6.92 19.95
C SER A 45 -8.80 7.96 20.86
N TYR A 46 -8.40 7.56 22.06
CA TYR A 46 -7.68 8.42 23.02
C TYR A 46 -6.23 8.77 22.61
N HIS A 47 -5.80 8.43 21.40
CA HIS A 47 -4.47 8.77 20.92
C HIS A 47 -4.27 10.31 20.81
N PRO A 48 -3.06 10.82 21.11
CA PRO A 48 -2.73 12.22 20.93
C PRO A 48 -3.04 12.72 19.53
N ILE A 49 -3.50 13.98 19.44
CA ILE A 49 -3.82 14.64 18.16
C ILE A 49 -2.59 14.69 17.22
N SER A 50 -1.38 14.81 17.78
CA SER A 50 -0.13 14.77 17.01
C SER A 50 0.06 13.46 16.25
N GLN A 51 -0.25 12.32 16.87
CA GLN A 51 -0.16 11.01 16.23
C GLN A 51 -1.21 10.86 15.11
N LYS A 52 -2.41 11.40 15.33
CA LYS A 52 -3.48 11.45 14.30
C LYS A 52 -3.06 12.27 13.09
N ARG A 53 -2.52 13.46 13.33
CA ARG A 53 -2.00 14.34 12.27
C ARG A 53 -0.85 13.69 11.49
N ASN A 54 0.13 13.12 12.18
CA ASN A 54 1.24 12.44 11.52
C ASN A 54 0.76 11.26 10.67
N THR A 55 -0.22 10.49 11.14
CA THR A 55 -0.77 9.38 10.35
C THR A 55 -1.38 9.86 9.04
N ILE A 56 -2.13 10.98 9.07
CA ILE A 56 -2.72 11.58 7.86
C ILE A 56 -1.62 12.15 6.95
N ALA A 57 -0.65 12.88 7.51
CA ALA A 57 0.47 13.43 6.75
C ALA A 57 1.25 12.34 6.01
N SER A 58 1.62 11.25 6.69
CA SER A 58 2.31 10.12 6.07
C SER A 58 1.49 9.42 4.98
N LEU A 59 0.15 9.44 5.05
CA LEU A 59 -0.71 8.94 3.97
C LEU A 59 -0.69 9.86 2.75
N VAL A 60 -0.74 11.18 2.96
CA VAL A 60 -0.65 12.18 1.88
C VAL A 60 0.71 12.14 1.22
N ASP A 61 1.79 12.08 2.00
CA ASP A 61 3.15 11.97 1.47
C ASP A 61 3.29 10.72 0.60
N LYS A 62 2.75 9.58 1.04
CA LYS A 62 2.74 8.36 0.24
C LYS A 62 2.04 8.55 -1.11
N ILE A 63 0.87 9.18 -1.13
CA ILE A 63 0.14 9.42 -2.39
C ILE A 63 0.90 10.41 -3.28
N HIS A 64 1.57 11.41 -2.71
CA HIS A 64 2.29 12.42 -3.47
C HIS A 64 3.58 11.89 -4.12
N PHE A 65 4.27 10.95 -3.46
CA PHE A 65 5.51 10.36 -3.95
C PHE A 65 5.34 9.11 -4.82
N LEU A 66 4.10 8.66 -5.03
CA LEU A 66 3.71 7.57 -5.94
C LEU A 66 3.23 8.13 -7.28
#